data_AF-A0A6P6XXL8-F1
#
_entry.id   AF-A0A6P6XXL8-F1
#
_cell.length_a   1.000
_cell.length_b   1.000
_cell.length_c   1.000
_cell.angle_alpha   90.00
_cell.angle_beta   90.00
_cell.angle_gamma   90.00
#
_symmetry.space_group_name_H-M   'P 1'
#
loop_
_entity.id
_entity.type
_entity.pdbx_description
1 polymer ?
#
loop_
_entity_poly.entity_id
_entity_poly.type
_entity_poly.pdbx_seq_one_letter_code
_entity_poly.pdbx_strand_id
1 'polypeptide(L)'
;MMMMMILLKFFILPIIFLSNNNCFIETKTKELITWKEFKDSLILNQYPEPSMEKYETVIRLAKDFNIDDKNELAMFLAQVYWESVGLQHTKEIACVKTKCTNNYRTGREQQDKYYYGRGYIQLTWLDNYANCSLDLYGDMRLVDNPDLVSDTEEGAWGSAFWYWDKYCHNIPEIKQGYFGYTTMAINGPLECNGPYKVKAFKRFVIYSKIFEIFKLSEPLPKQNGCYPIINPNELDMNNLERMDNENEPYFSVCKPSGLYRKQSGMYHWCNDNCNALDPNCPQDMCKCPDDLYHYHQMLLMKKENKKQKEKEKILKK
;
A
#
# COMPACT_ATOMS: atom_id res chain seq x y z
N MET A 1 -5.61 -85.00 3.63
CA MET A 1 -5.73 -83.91 4.62
C MET A 1 -5.98 -82.62 3.84
N MET A 2 -7.21 -82.28 3.44
CA MET A 2 -8.41 -81.91 4.22
C MET A 2 -8.22 -80.63 5.05
N MET A 3 -8.71 -79.49 4.54
CA MET A 3 -9.62 -78.53 5.21
C MET A 3 -9.92 -77.35 4.26
N MET A 4 -11.13 -77.30 3.69
CA MET A 4 -12.25 -76.39 4.04
C MET A 4 -12.04 -74.95 3.53
N MET A 5 -12.63 -74.59 2.38
CA MET A 5 -13.98 -73.98 2.21
C MET A 5 -14.08 -72.56 2.77
N ILE A 6 -14.12 -71.55 1.89
CA ILE A 6 -15.25 -70.59 1.78
C ILE A 6 -15.40 -70.18 0.30
N LEU A 7 -16.49 -70.61 -0.33
CA LEU A 7 -17.08 -70.02 -1.54
C LEU A 7 -18.08 -68.95 -1.09
N LEU A 8 -18.19 -67.80 -1.78
CA LEU A 8 -19.49 -67.33 -2.29
C LEU A 8 -19.37 -66.09 -3.21
N LYS A 9 -19.65 -66.36 -4.50
CA LYS A 9 -20.41 -65.57 -5.49
C LYS A 9 -20.01 -64.11 -5.80
N PHE A 10 -19.33 -63.93 -6.93
CA PHE A 10 -19.50 -62.74 -7.78
C PHE A 10 -20.34 -63.13 -9.00
N PHE A 11 -21.58 -62.62 -9.06
CA PHE A 11 -22.38 -62.61 -10.28
C PHE A 11 -21.75 -61.61 -11.26
N ILE A 12 -21.44 -62.07 -12.47
CA ILE A 12 -21.09 -61.23 -13.61
C ILE A 12 -22.39 -60.58 -14.11
N LEU A 13 -22.48 -59.26 -14.01
CA LEU A 13 -23.47 -58.44 -14.72
C LEU A 13 -22.72 -57.47 -15.65
N PRO A 14 -23.26 -57.18 -16.84
CA PRO A 14 -22.51 -56.54 -17.91
C PRO A 14 -22.24 -55.06 -17.59
N ILE A 15 -21.05 -54.61 -17.97
CA ILE A 15 -20.65 -53.20 -17.96
C ILE A 15 -21.57 -52.46 -18.94
N ILE A 16 -22.56 -51.75 -18.40
CA ILE A 16 -23.29 -50.74 -19.15
C ILE A 16 -22.35 -49.53 -19.27
N PHE A 17 -21.88 -49.26 -20.49
CA PHE A 17 -21.26 -47.98 -20.83
C PHE A 17 -22.30 -46.87 -20.65
N LEU A 18 -22.27 -46.18 -19.51
CA LEU A 18 -22.89 -44.87 -19.36
C LEU A 18 -21.83 -43.83 -19.69
N SER A 19 -21.99 -43.17 -20.83
CA SER A 19 -21.21 -41.99 -21.18
C SER A 19 -21.56 -40.87 -20.20
N ASN A 20 -20.85 -40.76 -19.09
CA ASN A 20 -20.86 -39.55 -18.31
C ASN A 20 -19.97 -38.52 -19.02
N ASN A 21 -20.59 -37.75 -19.90
CA ASN A 21 -20.14 -36.41 -20.22
C ASN A 21 -20.23 -35.54 -18.96
N ASN A 22 -19.38 -35.79 -17.97
CA ASN A 22 -19.11 -34.83 -16.92
C ASN A 22 -18.16 -33.80 -17.51
N CYS A 23 -18.74 -32.89 -18.29
CA CYS A 23 -18.17 -31.57 -18.50
C CYS A 23 -18.09 -30.93 -17.11
N PHE A 24 -16.91 -31.01 -16.48
CA PHE A 24 -16.57 -30.14 -15.38
C PHE A 24 -16.62 -28.72 -15.95
N ILE A 25 -17.76 -28.05 -15.77
CA ILE A 25 -17.80 -26.60 -15.89
C ILE A 25 -17.03 -26.10 -14.68
N GLU A 26 -15.73 -25.89 -14.85
CA GLU A 26 -14.94 -25.09 -13.95
C GLU A 26 -15.56 -23.69 -14.00
N THR A 27 -16.46 -23.40 -13.06
CA THR A 27 -17.04 -22.07 -12.94
C THR A 27 -15.89 -21.15 -12.60
N LYS A 28 -15.36 -20.44 -13.61
CA LYS A 28 -14.32 -19.44 -13.44
C LYS A 28 -14.79 -18.50 -12.33
N THR A 29 -14.22 -18.65 -11.14
CA THR A 29 -14.55 -17.78 -10.01
C THR A 29 -14.25 -16.37 -10.46
N LYS A 30 -15.24 -15.49 -10.38
CA LYS A 30 -15.06 -14.10 -10.77
C LYS A 30 -13.90 -13.53 -9.94
N GLU A 31 -12.85 -13.09 -10.61
CA GLU A 31 -11.68 -12.51 -9.95
C GLU A 31 -12.08 -11.27 -9.14
N LEU A 32 -11.39 -11.05 -8.02
CA LEU A 32 -11.70 -9.98 -7.07
C LEU A 32 -11.59 -8.59 -7.72
N ILE A 33 -10.59 -8.42 -8.57
CA ILE A 33 -10.39 -7.25 -9.44
C ILE A 33 -10.02 -7.72 -10.85
N THR A 34 -10.28 -6.88 -11.84
CA THR A 34 -9.88 -7.11 -13.24
C THR A 34 -8.49 -6.55 -13.54
N TRP A 35 -7.84 -7.01 -14.61
CA TRP A 35 -6.59 -6.42 -15.12
C TRP A 35 -6.70 -4.91 -15.33
N LYS A 36 -7.83 -4.45 -15.88
CA LYS A 36 -8.08 -3.02 -16.12
C LYS A 36 -8.12 -2.23 -14.82
N GLU A 37 -8.82 -2.72 -13.81
CA GLU A 37 -8.87 -2.07 -12.49
C GLU A 37 -7.49 -2.01 -11.84
N PHE A 38 -6.73 -3.11 -11.87
CA PHE A 38 -5.37 -3.13 -11.33
C PHE A 38 -4.46 -2.12 -12.04
N LYS A 39 -4.38 -2.19 -13.38
CA LYS A 39 -3.57 -1.28 -14.18
C LYS A 39 -3.96 0.19 -13.98
N ASP A 40 -5.24 0.52 -14.11
CA ASP A 40 -5.70 1.90 -14.05
C ASP A 40 -5.51 2.50 -12.65
N SER A 41 -5.51 1.66 -11.61
CA SER A 41 -5.23 2.09 -10.23
C SER A 41 -3.80 2.61 -10.04
N LEU A 42 -2.81 2.04 -10.75
CA LEU A 42 -1.44 2.57 -10.78
C LEU A 42 -1.34 3.84 -11.61
N ILE A 43 -1.92 3.83 -12.81
CA ILE A 43 -1.85 4.97 -13.74
C ILE A 43 -2.50 6.23 -13.16
N LEU A 44 -3.68 6.10 -12.51
CA LEU A 44 -4.35 7.24 -11.85
C LEU A 44 -3.55 7.80 -10.67
N ASN A 45 -2.71 6.96 -10.06
CA ASN A 45 -1.76 7.35 -9.03
C ASN A 45 -0.42 7.85 -9.60
N GLN A 46 -0.33 8.07 -10.92
CA GLN A 46 0.86 8.56 -11.63
C GLN A 46 2.06 7.61 -11.51
N TYR A 47 1.79 6.32 -11.34
CA TYR A 47 2.79 5.26 -11.41
C TYR A 47 2.84 4.61 -12.81
N PRO A 48 3.95 3.95 -13.17
CA PRO A 48 4.04 3.23 -14.44
C PRO A 48 3.02 2.09 -14.57
N GLU A 49 2.72 1.72 -15.80
CA GLU A 49 1.89 0.55 -16.10
C GLU A 49 2.56 -0.74 -15.57
N PRO A 50 1.85 -1.60 -14.80
CA PRO A 50 2.40 -2.86 -14.30
C PRO A 50 2.49 -3.91 -15.42
N SER A 51 3.16 -5.04 -15.14
CA SER A 51 3.12 -6.23 -16.00
C SER A 51 1.92 -7.12 -15.68
N MET A 52 1.53 -7.97 -16.63
CA MET A 52 0.48 -8.97 -16.42
C MET A 52 0.86 -9.97 -15.30
N GLU A 53 2.14 -10.34 -15.23
CA GLU A 53 2.69 -11.22 -14.19
C GLU A 53 2.41 -10.70 -12.77
N LYS A 54 2.59 -9.38 -12.54
CA LYS A 54 2.28 -8.75 -11.25
C LYS A 54 0.80 -8.88 -10.91
N TYR A 55 -0.07 -8.70 -11.88
CA TYR A 55 -1.52 -8.86 -11.69
C TYR A 55 -1.89 -10.31 -11.37
N GLU A 56 -1.40 -11.27 -12.15
CA GLU A 56 -1.68 -12.70 -11.95
C GLU A 56 -1.20 -13.16 -10.56
N THR A 57 -0.03 -12.65 -10.13
CA THR A 57 0.51 -12.92 -8.80
C THR A 57 -0.37 -12.34 -7.69
N VAL A 58 -0.82 -11.10 -7.82
CA VAL A 58 -1.74 -10.46 -6.85
C VAL A 58 -3.05 -11.24 -6.73
N ILE A 59 -3.65 -11.63 -7.86
CA ILE A 59 -4.92 -12.36 -7.87
C ILE A 59 -4.78 -13.73 -7.21
N ARG A 60 -3.69 -14.45 -7.49
CA ARG A 60 -3.41 -15.74 -6.87
C ARG A 60 -3.18 -15.59 -5.37
N LEU A 61 -2.30 -14.68 -4.95
CA LEU A 61 -1.94 -14.53 -3.55
C LEU A 61 -3.08 -13.95 -2.71
N ALA A 62 -3.95 -13.10 -3.27
CA ALA A 62 -5.16 -12.67 -2.56
C ALA A 62 -6.03 -13.86 -2.15
N LYS A 63 -6.15 -14.89 -3.00
CA LYS A 63 -6.84 -16.14 -2.66
C LYS A 63 -6.07 -16.95 -1.63
N ASP A 64 -4.76 -17.13 -1.84
CA ASP A 64 -3.91 -17.94 -0.94
C ASP A 64 -3.90 -17.38 0.51
N PHE A 65 -4.00 -16.05 0.66
CA PHE A 65 -4.03 -15.33 1.94
C PHE A 65 -5.44 -14.94 2.41
N ASN A 66 -6.50 -15.49 1.81
CA ASN A 66 -7.89 -15.24 2.20
C ASN A 66 -8.30 -13.74 2.21
N ILE A 67 -7.73 -12.93 1.33
CA ILE A 67 -8.23 -11.57 1.05
C ILE A 67 -9.33 -11.70 -0.01
N ASP A 68 -10.57 -11.87 0.45
CA ASP A 68 -11.77 -12.04 -0.38
C ASP A 68 -12.63 -10.76 -0.48
N ASP A 69 -12.33 -9.75 0.34
CA ASP A 69 -12.96 -8.43 0.27
C ASP A 69 -12.19 -7.48 -0.65
N LYS A 70 -12.93 -6.88 -1.61
CA LYS A 70 -12.34 -6.01 -2.63
C LYS A 70 -11.81 -4.70 -2.03
N ASN A 71 -12.42 -4.22 -0.94
CA ASN A 71 -11.98 -3.03 -0.25
C ASN A 71 -10.70 -3.31 0.55
N GLU A 72 -10.60 -4.46 1.21
CA GLU A 72 -9.36 -4.91 1.85
C GLU A 72 -8.19 -4.98 0.86
N LEU A 73 -8.41 -5.57 -0.33
CA LEU A 73 -7.39 -5.59 -1.37
C LEU A 73 -7.01 -4.17 -1.83
N ALA A 74 -7.97 -3.25 -1.93
CA ALA A 74 -7.68 -1.85 -2.25
C ALA A 74 -6.80 -1.17 -1.19
N MET A 75 -7.07 -1.41 0.10
CA MET A 75 -6.27 -0.88 1.19
C MET A 75 -4.85 -1.47 1.20
N PHE A 76 -4.72 -2.78 0.99
CA PHE A 76 -3.44 -3.46 0.84
C PHE A 76 -2.61 -2.87 -0.30
N LEU A 77 -3.19 -2.76 -1.50
CA LEU A 77 -2.50 -2.22 -2.68
C LEU A 77 -2.06 -0.77 -2.48
N ALA A 78 -2.86 0.05 -1.80
CA ALA A 78 -2.48 1.44 -1.50
C ALA A 78 -1.18 1.52 -0.68
N GLN A 79 -1.05 0.63 0.31
CA GLN A 79 0.15 0.56 1.14
C GLN A 79 1.35 0.08 0.34
N VAL A 80 1.17 -1.00 -0.44
CA VAL A 80 2.21 -1.52 -1.34
C VAL A 80 2.68 -0.47 -2.35
N TYR A 81 1.77 0.27 -2.98
CA TYR A 81 2.13 1.30 -3.95
C TYR A 81 2.94 2.42 -3.30
N TRP A 82 2.61 2.81 -2.07
CA TRP A 82 3.39 3.80 -1.34
C TRP A 82 4.80 3.31 -1.04
N GLU A 83 4.96 2.12 -0.46
CA GLU A 83 6.26 1.59 -0.03
C GLU A 83 7.22 1.32 -1.20
N SER A 84 6.67 0.87 -2.33
CA SER A 84 7.45 0.46 -3.51
C SER A 84 7.54 1.52 -4.61
N VAL A 85 6.96 2.70 -4.37
CA VAL A 85 6.82 3.77 -5.37
C VAL A 85 6.13 3.25 -6.64
N GLY A 86 4.97 2.61 -6.47
CA GLY A 86 4.18 2.04 -7.56
C GLY A 86 4.84 0.82 -8.20
N LEU A 87 5.35 -0.10 -7.38
CA LEU A 87 5.96 -1.37 -7.83
C LEU A 87 7.26 -1.21 -8.63
N GLN A 88 7.91 -0.04 -8.52
CA GLN A 88 9.17 0.26 -9.21
C GLN A 88 10.40 -0.22 -8.45
N HIS A 89 10.30 -0.31 -7.12
CA HIS A 89 11.42 -0.66 -6.27
C HIS A 89 11.09 -1.83 -5.36
N THR A 90 11.91 -2.87 -5.45
CA THR A 90 11.89 -4.04 -4.54
C THR A 90 13.07 -4.02 -3.56
N LYS A 91 13.93 -3.00 -3.60
CA LYS A 91 15.05 -2.78 -2.67
C LYS A 91 15.06 -1.34 -2.19
N GLU A 92 15.30 -1.11 -0.91
CA GLU A 92 15.46 0.23 -0.34
C GLU A 92 16.57 0.98 -1.08
N ILE A 93 16.21 2.07 -1.75
CA ILE A 93 17.08 2.78 -2.71
C ILE A 93 18.42 3.17 -2.09
N ALA A 94 18.42 3.66 -0.85
CA ALA A 94 19.63 4.06 -0.13
C ALA A 94 20.55 2.86 0.19
N CYS A 95 19.97 1.69 0.42
CA CYS A 95 20.69 0.50 0.86
C CYS A 95 21.27 -0.33 -0.28
N VAL A 96 20.78 -0.17 -1.52
CA VAL A 96 21.37 -0.85 -2.69
C VAL A 96 22.87 -0.54 -2.82
N LYS A 97 23.28 0.70 -2.54
CA LYS A 97 24.69 1.13 -2.60
C LYS A 97 25.41 0.98 -1.27
N THR A 98 24.75 1.34 -0.17
CA THR A 98 25.41 1.47 1.14
C THR A 98 25.33 0.20 1.97
N LYS A 99 24.50 -0.78 1.57
CA LYS A 99 24.06 -1.95 2.36
C LYS A 99 23.42 -1.60 3.71
N CYS A 100 23.28 -0.31 4.03
CA CYS A 100 22.80 0.19 5.30
C CYS A 100 23.41 -0.54 6.50
N THR A 101 24.75 -0.68 6.50
CA THR A 101 25.50 -1.59 7.38
C THR A 101 25.30 -1.38 8.87
N ASN A 102 24.88 -0.19 9.29
CA ASN A 102 24.60 0.17 10.69
C ASN A 102 23.10 0.30 11.00
N ASN A 103 22.22 0.20 10.01
CA ASN A 103 20.78 0.25 10.22
C ASN A 103 20.23 -1.17 10.35
N TYR A 104 19.06 -1.29 10.96
CA TYR A 104 18.31 -2.55 11.04
C TYR A 104 19.09 -3.71 11.69
N ARG A 105 19.95 -3.38 12.66
CA ARG A 105 20.75 -4.36 13.41
C ARG A 105 20.30 -4.46 14.85
N THR A 106 20.24 -5.69 15.33
CA THR A 106 19.95 -6.07 16.71
C THR A 106 21.14 -6.75 17.38
N GLY A 107 22.22 -7.01 16.64
CA GLY A 107 23.41 -7.73 17.11
C GLY A 107 23.33 -9.24 16.91
N ARG A 108 22.22 -9.76 16.39
CA ARG A 108 22.01 -11.19 16.08
C ARG A 108 22.25 -11.54 14.61
N GLU A 109 22.39 -10.54 13.74
CA GLU A 109 22.56 -10.74 12.31
C GLU A 109 23.91 -11.40 12.00
N GLN A 110 23.90 -12.40 11.10
CA GLN A 110 25.13 -13.00 10.60
C GLN A 110 26.04 -11.94 9.94
N GLN A 111 27.34 -12.22 9.92
CA GLN A 111 28.31 -11.38 9.23
C GLN A 111 27.93 -11.27 7.73
N ASP A 112 28.00 -10.06 7.20
CA ASP A 112 27.68 -9.73 5.80
C ASP A 112 26.23 -10.01 5.35
N LYS A 113 25.30 -10.27 6.28
CA LYS A 113 23.86 -10.28 6.00
C LYS A 113 23.21 -8.96 6.45
N TYR A 114 22.36 -8.41 5.58
CA TYR A 114 21.73 -7.11 5.77
C TYR A 114 20.22 -7.22 5.50
N TYR A 115 19.41 -6.82 6.48
CA TYR A 115 17.96 -6.95 6.48
C TYR A 115 17.26 -5.59 6.33
N TYR A 116 17.75 -4.78 5.39
CA TYR A 116 17.09 -3.53 4.97
C TYR A 116 15.83 -3.81 4.14
N GLY A 117 15.07 -2.76 3.82
CA GLY A 117 13.81 -2.87 3.09
C GLY A 117 13.92 -3.63 1.76
N ARG A 118 13.19 -4.74 1.62
CA ARG A 118 13.03 -5.48 0.36
C ARG A 118 11.58 -5.84 0.09
N GLY A 119 11.29 -6.18 -1.17
CA GLY A 119 9.95 -6.51 -1.62
C GLY A 119 9.04 -5.29 -1.64
N TYR A 120 7.77 -5.51 -1.98
CA TYR A 120 6.84 -4.41 -2.23
C TYR A 120 6.33 -3.72 -0.97
N ILE A 121 6.45 -4.36 0.20
CA ILE A 121 6.12 -3.76 1.51
C ILE A 121 7.36 -3.25 2.26
N GLN A 122 8.55 -3.31 1.64
CA GLN A 122 9.82 -2.96 2.28
C GLN A 122 10.07 -3.73 3.60
N LEU A 123 9.96 -5.06 3.56
CA LEU A 123 10.26 -5.96 4.67
C LEU A 123 11.66 -5.66 5.22
N THR A 124 11.73 -5.43 6.53
CA THR A 124 12.92 -4.91 7.22
C THR A 124 13.08 -5.59 8.58
N TRP A 125 14.32 -5.71 9.07
CA TRP A 125 14.74 -6.37 10.32
C TRP A 125 14.81 -7.90 10.26
N LEU A 126 15.85 -8.46 10.89
CA LEU A 126 16.11 -9.90 10.92
C LEU A 126 14.89 -10.73 11.36
N ASP A 127 14.20 -10.32 12.43
CA ASP A 127 13.05 -11.08 12.95
C ASP A 127 11.91 -11.17 11.95
N ASN A 128 11.66 -10.11 11.16
CA ASN A 128 10.64 -10.15 10.13
C ASN A 128 11.04 -11.06 8.98
N TYR A 129 12.30 -11.05 8.55
CA TYR A 129 12.78 -12.01 7.54
C TYR A 129 12.68 -13.46 8.04
N ALA A 130 13.04 -13.71 9.30
CA ALA A 130 12.93 -15.03 9.93
C ALA A 130 11.48 -15.52 9.97
N ASN A 131 10.57 -14.72 10.50
CA ASN A 131 9.16 -15.08 10.64
C ASN A 131 8.49 -15.25 9.26
N CYS A 132 8.79 -14.35 8.32
CA CYS A 132 8.32 -14.46 6.94
C CYS A 132 8.82 -15.75 6.28
N SER A 133 10.09 -16.09 6.48
CA SER A 133 10.68 -17.31 5.92
C SER A 133 10.00 -18.57 6.45
N LEU A 134 9.79 -18.64 7.76
CA LEU A 134 9.16 -19.79 8.40
C LEU A 134 7.70 -19.94 7.99
N ASP A 135 6.94 -18.85 7.98
CA ASP A 135 5.51 -18.87 7.64
C ASP A 135 5.29 -19.20 6.15
N LEU A 136 6.13 -18.67 5.23
CA LEU A 136 5.98 -18.90 3.79
C LEU A 136 6.61 -20.21 3.28
N TYR A 137 7.71 -20.65 3.88
CA TYR A 137 8.54 -21.73 3.33
C TYR A 137 8.85 -22.86 4.31
N GLY A 138 8.57 -22.70 5.60
CA GLY A 138 8.91 -23.67 6.63
C GLY A 138 10.41 -23.79 6.93
N ASP A 139 11.23 -22.85 6.45
CA ASP A 139 12.69 -22.82 6.67
C ASP A 139 13.23 -21.38 6.79
N MET A 140 14.55 -21.22 6.92
CA MET A 140 15.23 -19.94 7.12
C MET A 140 15.82 -19.34 5.84
N ARG A 141 15.35 -19.73 4.65
CA ARG A 141 15.93 -19.28 3.37
C ARG A 141 15.97 -17.77 3.18
N LEU A 142 15.03 -16.99 3.74
CA LEU A 142 15.07 -15.53 3.63
C LEU A 142 16.09 -14.90 4.61
N VAL A 143 16.47 -15.62 5.68
CA VAL A 143 17.56 -15.21 6.55
C VAL A 143 18.90 -15.49 5.89
N ASP A 144 19.03 -16.67 5.27
CA ASP A 144 20.24 -17.10 4.58
C ASP A 144 20.45 -16.36 3.26
N ASN A 145 19.38 -16.05 2.53
CA ASN A 145 19.40 -15.30 1.28
C ASN A 145 18.28 -14.24 1.24
N PRO A 146 18.50 -13.07 1.88
CA PRO A 146 17.48 -12.02 1.98
C PRO A 146 17.09 -11.40 0.63
N ASP A 147 17.94 -11.51 -0.40
CA ASP A 147 17.62 -10.99 -1.73
C ASP A 147 16.49 -11.77 -2.43
N LEU A 148 16.13 -12.96 -1.95
CA LEU A 148 14.94 -13.68 -2.42
C LEU A 148 13.64 -12.85 -2.26
N VAL A 149 13.59 -11.96 -1.27
CA VAL A 149 12.46 -11.06 -1.04
C VAL A 149 12.32 -10.00 -2.16
N SER A 150 13.41 -9.67 -2.85
CA SER A 150 13.42 -8.59 -3.85
C SER A 150 13.60 -9.04 -5.30
N ASP A 151 14.17 -10.22 -5.50
CA ASP A 151 14.64 -10.67 -6.81
C ASP A 151 13.59 -11.52 -7.56
N THR A 152 12.45 -11.82 -6.92
CA THR A 152 11.34 -12.60 -7.50
C THR A 152 9.99 -11.95 -7.18
N GLU A 153 8.99 -12.10 -8.06
CA GLU A 153 7.62 -11.64 -7.79
C GLU A 153 7.00 -12.43 -6.64
N GLU A 154 7.28 -13.74 -6.52
CA GLU A 154 6.87 -14.56 -5.39
C GLU A 154 7.41 -14.04 -4.06
N GLY A 155 8.68 -13.64 -3.99
CA GLY A 155 9.27 -13.07 -2.79
C GLY A 155 8.75 -11.66 -2.50
N ALA A 156 8.65 -10.82 -3.53
CA ALA A 156 8.26 -9.41 -3.38
C ALA A 156 6.79 -9.25 -3.00
N TRP A 157 5.88 -9.99 -3.65
CA TRP A 157 4.47 -10.03 -3.28
C TRP A 157 4.23 -10.94 -2.08
N GLY A 158 4.85 -12.12 -2.01
CA GLY A 158 4.65 -13.06 -0.91
C GLY A 158 4.99 -12.45 0.44
N SER A 159 6.09 -11.71 0.53
CA SER A 159 6.43 -10.96 1.76
C SER A 159 5.44 -9.83 2.08
N ALA A 160 4.85 -9.18 1.07
CA ALA A 160 3.83 -8.15 1.28
C ALA A 160 2.52 -8.74 1.79
N PHE A 161 2.03 -9.81 1.17
CA PHE A 161 0.82 -10.52 1.62
C PHE A 161 1.02 -11.16 2.99
N TRP A 162 2.18 -11.78 3.25
CA TRP A 162 2.53 -12.29 4.57
C TRP A 162 2.48 -11.21 5.64
N TYR A 163 3.08 -10.04 5.39
CA TYR A 163 3.08 -8.95 6.36
C TYR A 163 1.65 -8.46 6.62
N TRP A 164 0.85 -8.32 5.55
CA TRP A 164 -0.54 -7.94 5.65
C TRP A 164 -1.34 -8.94 6.49
N ASP A 165 -1.25 -10.24 6.20
CA ASP A 165 -1.92 -11.29 6.98
C ASP A 165 -1.53 -11.26 8.46
N LYS A 166 -0.21 -11.16 8.73
CA LYS A 166 0.34 -11.20 10.08
C LYS A 166 -0.04 -10.00 10.94
N TYR A 167 -0.08 -8.80 10.36
CA TYR A 167 -0.13 -7.56 11.12
C TYR A 167 -1.30 -6.63 10.78
N CYS A 168 -2.02 -6.87 9.69
CA CYS A 168 -3.09 -5.98 9.21
C CYS A 168 -4.45 -6.70 9.10
N HIS A 169 -4.50 -7.86 8.43
CA HIS A 169 -5.72 -8.56 8.02
C HIS A 169 -6.70 -8.72 9.19
N ASN A 170 -6.23 -9.19 10.34
CA ASN A 170 -7.09 -9.51 11.48
C ASN A 170 -7.46 -8.31 12.38
N ILE A 171 -7.08 -7.08 12.02
CA ILE A 171 -7.47 -5.88 12.77
C ILE A 171 -8.95 -5.56 12.51
N PRO A 172 -9.82 -5.51 13.54
CA PRO A 172 -11.27 -5.30 13.37
C PRO A 172 -11.62 -4.02 12.62
N GLU A 173 -10.86 -2.95 12.82
CA GLU A 173 -11.05 -1.66 12.17
C GLU A 173 -10.71 -1.71 10.68
N ILE A 174 -9.67 -2.47 10.30
CA ILE A 174 -9.33 -2.70 8.89
C ILE A 174 -10.47 -3.49 8.22
N LYS A 175 -11.02 -4.52 8.87
CA LYS A 175 -12.20 -5.25 8.35
C LYS A 175 -13.45 -4.37 8.20
N GLN A 176 -13.53 -3.25 8.93
CA GLN A 176 -14.59 -2.25 8.76
C GLN A 176 -14.30 -1.20 7.66
N GLY A 177 -13.15 -1.30 6.99
CA GLY A 177 -12.69 -0.40 5.93
C GLY A 177 -12.00 0.87 6.44
N TYR A 178 -11.59 0.94 7.72
CA TYR A 178 -10.90 2.09 8.28
C TYR A 178 -9.42 2.11 7.88
N PHE A 179 -9.12 2.83 6.80
CA PHE A 179 -7.80 2.79 6.16
C PHE A 179 -6.66 3.22 7.07
N GLY A 180 -6.86 4.19 7.96
CA GLY A 180 -5.79 4.68 8.83
C GLY A 180 -5.19 3.61 9.74
N TYR A 181 -5.97 2.60 10.14
CA TYR A 181 -5.44 1.49 10.93
C TYR A 181 -4.40 0.65 10.17
N THR A 182 -4.49 0.60 8.83
CA THR A 182 -3.47 -0.04 7.98
C THR A 182 -2.14 0.71 8.04
N THR A 183 -2.18 2.05 8.00
CA THR A 183 -0.97 2.88 8.13
C THR A 183 -0.40 2.79 9.55
N MET A 184 -1.27 2.73 10.56
CA MET A 184 -0.87 2.55 11.96
C MET A 184 -0.12 1.23 12.15
N ALA A 185 -0.63 0.13 11.58
CA ALA A 185 0.01 -1.18 11.66
C ALA A 185 1.38 -1.21 10.98
N ILE A 186 1.52 -0.56 9.81
CA ILE A 186 2.75 -0.60 9.00
C ILE A 186 3.82 0.37 9.52
N ASN A 187 3.45 1.62 9.83
CA ASN A 187 4.42 2.65 10.19
C ASN A 187 3.89 3.68 11.21
N GLY A 188 2.99 3.26 12.10
CA GLY A 188 2.30 4.12 13.06
C GLY A 188 3.19 5.03 13.91
N PRO A 189 4.29 4.54 14.49
CA PRO A 189 5.19 5.37 15.30
C PRO A 189 5.77 6.58 14.56
N LEU A 190 6.00 6.46 13.25
CA LEU A 190 6.60 7.53 12.44
C LEU A 190 5.55 8.37 11.72
N GLU A 191 4.48 7.74 11.23
CA GLU A 191 3.52 8.38 10.33
C GLU A 191 2.19 8.75 10.98
N CYS A 192 1.78 8.11 12.07
CA CYS A 192 0.55 8.49 12.78
C CYS A 192 0.87 9.30 14.04
N ASN A 193 1.75 8.75 14.88
CA ASN A 193 2.15 9.34 16.16
C ASN A 193 3.46 10.13 16.08
N GLY A 194 4.06 10.18 14.88
CA GLY A 194 5.37 10.78 14.64
C GLY A 194 5.33 11.99 13.72
N PRO A 195 6.50 12.47 13.29
CA PRO A 195 6.63 13.71 12.51
C PRO A 195 6.19 13.57 11.04
N TYR A 196 5.87 12.36 10.56
CA TYR A 196 5.62 12.11 9.14
C TYR A 196 4.13 11.93 8.79
N LYS A 197 3.23 12.63 9.49
CA LYS A 197 1.77 12.63 9.24
C LYS A 197 1.36 12.88 7.78
N VAL A 198 2.14 13.69 7.05
CA VAL A 198 1.91 13.94 5.61
C VAL A 198 2.03 12.66 4.77
N LYS A 199 2.92 11.73 5.14
CA LYS A 199 3.09 10.45 4.44
C LYS A 199 1.87 9.56 4.63
N ALA A 200 1.34 9.49 5.85
CA ALA A 200 0.09 8.78 6.12
C ALA A 200 -1.03 9.29 5.22
N PHE A 201 -1.15 10.63 5.05
CA PHE A 201 -2.20 11.22 4.22
C PHE A 201 -2.01 10.88 2.74
N LYS A 202 -0.77 10.86 2.24
CA LYS A 202 -0.49 10.42 0.87
C LYS A 202 -0.91 8.97 0.61
N ARG A 203 -0.74 8.06 1.57
CA ARG A 203 -1.26 6.68 1.49
C ARG A 203 -2.79 6.67 1.33
N PHE A 204 -3.50 7.52 2.07
CA PHE A 204 -4.96 7.63 1.97
C PHE A 204 -5.42 8.19 0.62
N VAL A 205 -4.69 9.16 0.05
CA VAL A 205 -4.95 9.67 -1.30
C VAL A 205 -4.81 8.55 -2.35
N ILE A 206 -3.78 7.71 -2.21
CA ILE A 206 -3.59 6.55 -3.09
C ILE A 206 -4.78 5.60 -2.98
N TYR A 207 -5.17 5.23 -1.76
CA TYR A 207 -6.33 4.38 -1.49
C TYR A 207 -7.63 4.96 -2.08
N SER A 208 -7.85 6.26 -1.94
CA SER A 208 -9.07 6.92 -2.44
C SER A 208 -9.22 6.81 -3.96
N LYS A 209 -8.10 6.94 -4.69
CA LYS A 209 -8.03 6.72 -6.13
C LYS A 209 -8.27 5.26 -6.51
N ILE A 210 -7.70 4.31 -5.75
CA ILE A 210 -7.95 2.87 -5.97
C ILE A 210 -9.43 2.55 -5.74
N PHE A 211 -10.02 3.09 -4.66
CA PHE A 211 -11.42 2.88 -4.30
C PHE A 211 -12.38 3.30 -5.42
N GLU A 212 -12.11 4.44 -6.07
CA GLU A 212 -12.85 4.92 -7.23
C GLU A 212 -12.70 3.96 -8.43
N ILE A 213 -11.48 3.58 -8.79
CA ILE A 213 -11.21 2.67 -9.92
C ILE A 213 -11.84 1.30 -9.70
N PHE A 214 -11.83 0.81 -8.46
CA PHE A 214 -12.41 -0.48 -8.09
C PHE A 214 -13.94 -0.41 -7.98
N LYS A 215 -14.53 0.78 -8.15
CA LYS A 215 -15.97 1.04 -8.08
C LYS A 215 -16.59 0.52 -6.79
N LEU A 216 -15.86 0.70 -5.68
CA LEU A 216 -16.36 0.33 -4.37
C LEU A 216 -17.54 1.27 -4.05
N SER A 217 -18.68 0.69 -3.69
CA SER A 217 -19.90 1.43 -3.39
C SER A 217 -19.81 2.11 -2.02
N GLU A 218 -20.59 3.18 -1.85
CA GLU A 218 -20.73 3.93 -0.59
C GLU A 218 -20.83 3.04 0.66
N PRO A 219 -20.30 3.48 1.81
CA PRO A 219 -19.80 4.84 2.09
C PRO A 219 -18.43 5.14 1.45
N LEU A 220 -18.16 6.43 1.18
CA LEU A 220 -16.87 6.97 0.76
C LEU A 220 -15.67 6.37 1.52
N PRO A 221 -14.44 6.41 0.95
CA PRO A 221 -13.22 5.92 1.59
C PRO A 221 -13.09 6.40 3.04
N LYS A 222 -13.08 5.47 3.99
CA LYS A 222 -13.05 5.81 5.42
C LYS A 222 -11.61 6.06 5.88
N GLN A 223 -11.34 7.30 6.25
CA GLN A 223 -10.00 7.73 6.64
C GLN A 223 -9.57 7.17 8.01
N ASN A 224 -10.48 7.01 8.99
CA ASN A 224 -10.26 6.73 10.42
C ASN A 224 -8.97 5.96 10.84
N GLY A 225 -8.39 6.36 11.98
CA GLY A 225 -7.29 5.64 12.67
C GLY A 225 -6.02 6.47 12.84
N CYS A 226 -5.28 6.66 11.74
CA CYS A 226 -3.97 7.34 11.72
C CYS A 226 -4.06 8.86 11.56
N TYR A 227 -5.27 9.38 11.34
CA TYR A 227 -5.53 10.77 10.98
C TYR A 227 -6.39 11.43 12.04
N PRO A 228 -6.26 12.75 12.24
CA PRO A 228 -7.16 13.47 13.13
C PRO A 228 -8.61 13.24 12.70
N ILE A 229 -9.46 12.84 13.66
CA ILE A 229 -10.91 12.76 13.47
C ILE A 229 -11.41 14.21 13.33
N ILE A 230 -11.88 14.59 12.16
CA ILE A 230 -12.59 15.85 12.00
C ILE A 230 -14.04 15.59 12.46
N ASN A 231 -14.42 16.08 13.64
CA ASN A 231 -15.75 15.88 14.20
C ASN A 231 -16.80 16.70 13.41
N PRO A 232 -17.77 16.06 12.72
CA PRO A 232 -18.75 16.76 11.89
C PRO A 232 -19.73 17.65 12.67
N ASN A 233 -19.97 17.37 13.95
CA ASN A 233 -20.84 18.20 14.80
C ASN A 233 -20.11 19.39 15.43
N GLU A 234 -18.79 19.44 15.30
CA GLU A 234 -17.95 20.63 15.56
C GLU A 234 -17.55 21.34 14.26
N LEU A 235 -17.86 20.76 13.10
CA LEU A 235 -17.79 21.41 11.79
C LEU A 235 -19.06 22.23 11.58
N ASP A 236 -19.09 23.43 12.16
CA ASP A 236 -20.06 24.43 11.77
C ASP A 236 -19.77 24.86 10.32
N MET A 237 -20.60 24.32 9.41
CA MET A 237 -20.58 24.61 7.98
C MET A 237 -20.75 26.10 7.64
N ASN A 238 -21.17 26.93 8.61
CA ASN A 238 -21.30 28.38 8.47
C ASN A 238 -20.10 29.18 9.04
N ASN A 239 -19.17 28.54 9.76
CA ASN A 239 -18.02 29.19 10.42
C ASN A 239 -16.65 28.83 9.83
N LEU A 240 -16.61 28.18 8.66
CA LEU A 240 -15.39 27.88 7.89
C LEU A 240 -14.54 29.11 7.48
N GLU A 241 -14.97 30.33 7.79
CA GLU A 241 -14.24 31.56 7.49
C GLU A 241 -13.41 32.13 8.66
N ARG A 242 -13.51 31.62 9.89
CA ARG A 242 -12.75 32.20 11.00
C ARG A 242 -12.46 31.23 12.14
N MET A 243 -11.32 30.53 12.09
CA MET A 243 -10.64 30.05 13.30
C MET A 243 -9.13 29.92 13.04
N ASP A 244 -8.43 31.05 13.06
CA ASP A 244 -6.98 31.09 13.25
C ASP A 244 -6.69 30.77 14.73
N ASN A 245 -6.06 29.63 15.02
CA ASN A 245 -5.44 29.39 16.32
C ASN A 245 -4.12 28.63 16.12
N GLU A 246 -3.04 29.24 16.59
CA GLU A 246 -1.68 29.17 16.02
C GLU A 246 -0.81 27.94 16.39
N ASN A 247 -1.33 26.75 16.74
CA ASN A 247 -0.43 25.69 17.27
C ASN A 247 -0.58 24.24 16.76
N GLU A 248 -1.11 23.98 15.55
CA GLU A 248 -0.72 22.80 14.74
C GLU A 248 -1.34 22.90 13.32
N PRO A 249 -0.59 22.69 12.21
CA PRO A 249 -1.11 22.99 10.88
C PRO A 249 -1.99 21.85 10.32
N TYR A 250 -3.25 22.21 10.07
CA TYR A 250 -4.24 21.46 9.31
C TYR A 250 -3.82 21.41 7.83
N PHE A 251 -3.47 20.23 7.30
CA PHE A 251 -3.13 20.10 5.88
C PHE A 251 -4.39 20.22 5.01
N SER A 252 -4.55 21.37 4.38
CA SER A 252 -5.71 21.73 3.58
C SER A 252 -5.64 21.27 2.12
N VAL A 253 -6.68 20.62 1.62
CA VAL A 253 -6.83 20.23 0.21
C VAL A 253 -7.13 21.45 -0.67
N CYS A 254 -6.43 21.62 -1.80
CA CYS A 254 -6.74 22.65 -2.79
C CYS A 254 -8.16 22.44 -3.34
N LYS A 255 -9.00 23.47 -3.33
CA LYS A 255 -10.39 23.40 -3.78
C LYS A 255 -10.57 24.22 -5.06
N PRO A 256 -11.51 23.85 -5.95
CA PRO A 256 -11.85 24.68 -7.09
C PRO A 256 -12.44 26.02 -6.64
N SER A 257 -12.13 27.11 -7.35
CA SER A 257 -12.55 28.47 -7.05
C SER A 257 -13.40 29.06 -8.19
N GLY A 258 -14.00 30.24 -7.96
CA GLY A 258 -14.74 30.97 -9.00
C GLY A 258 -15.88 30.18 -9.67
N LEU A 259 -15.89 30.20 -11.00
CA LEU A 259 -16.84 29.50 -11.88
C LEU A 259 -16.66 27.98 -11.89
N TYR A 260 -15.48 27.51 -11.47
CA TYR A 260 -15.02 26.13 -11.56
C TYR A 260 -15.48 25.27 -10.37
N ARG A 261 -16.06 25.87 -9.34
CA ARG A 261 -16.59 25.18 -8.14
C ARG A 261 -17.60 24.07 -8.42
N LYS A 262 -18.36 24.21 -9.51
CA LYS A 262 -19.41 23.26 -9.92
C LYS A 262 -18.97 22.38 -11.09
N GLN A 263 -17.75 22.58 -11.59
CA GLN A 263 -17.23 21.84 -12.72
C GLN A 263 -16.72 20.48 -12.24
N SER A 264 -17.23 19.41 -12.86
CA SER A 264 -16.82 18.05 -12.54
C SER A 264 -15.32 17.86 -12.83
N GLY A 265 -14.62 17.14 -11.95
CA GLY A 265 -13.18 16.86 -12.06
C GLY A 265 -12.23 17.95 -11.53
N MET A 266 -12.76 19.10 -11.14
CA MET A 266 -11.94 20.28 -10.82
C MET A 266 -11.22 20.18 -9.47
N TYR A 267 -11.76 19.41 -8.53
CA TYR A 267 -11.05 19.06 -7.29
C TYR A 267 -9.77 18.27 -7.56
N HIS A 268 -9.81 17.29 -8.46
CA HIS A 268 -8.65 16.47 -8.78
C HIS A 268 -7.59 17.28 -9.53
N TRP A 269 -8.04 18.10 -10.49
CA TRP A 269 -7.16 18.99 -11.24
C TRP A 269 -6.42 19.98 -10.32
N CYS A 270 -7.12 20.59 -9.36
CA CYS A 270 -6.49 21.50 -8.39
C CYS A 270 -5.42 20.81 -7.55
N ASN A 271 -5.66 19.58 -7.10
CA ASN A 271 -4.70 18.89 -6.25
C ASN A 271 -3.49 18.34 -7.00
N ASP A 272 -3.65 17.97 -8.27
CA ASP A 272 -2.53 17.48 -9.09
C ASP A 272 -1.63 18.60 -9.61
N ASN A 273 -2.21 19.76 -9.94
CA ASN A 273 -1.46 20.88 -10.54
C ASN A 273 -0.94 21.88 -9.50
N CYS A 274 -1.65 22.06 -8.38
CA CYS A 274 -1.22 23.01 -7.35
C CYS A 274 -0.28 22.42 -6.28
N ASN A 275 -0.13 21.08 -6.19
CA ASN A 275 0.77 20.42 -5.23
C ASN A 275 2.07 19.86 -5.85
N ALA A 276 2.40 20.24 -7.09
CA ALA A 276 3.59 19.78 -7.81
C ALA A 276 4.86 20.61 -7.50
N LEU A 277 6.03 20.10 -7.90
CA LEU A 277 7.36 20.71 -7.64
C LEU A 277 7.63 22.04 -8.37
N ASP A 278 6.74 22.44 -9.29
CA ASP A 278 6.70 23.76 -9.95
C ASP A 278 5.22 24.12 -10.17
N PRO A 279 4.53 24.71 -9.18
CA PRO A 279 3.08 24.74 -9.15
C PRO A 279 2.53 25.80 -10.11
N ASN A 280 2.01 25.36 -11.25
CA ASN A 280 1.09 26.18 -12.03
C ASN A 280 -0.29 26.13 -11.35
N CYS A 281 -0.48 26.95 -10.31
CA CYS A 281 -1.75 27.06 -9.60
C CYS A 281 -2.49 28.36 -9.94
N PRO A 282 -3.33 28.36 -10.99
CA PRO A 282 -4.14 29.51 -11.33
C PRO A 282 -5.17 29.80 -10.22
N GLN A 283 -5.04 30.98 -9.59
CA GLN A 283 -5.82 31.40 -8.43
C GLN A 283 -7.32 31.56 -8.74
N ASP A 284 -7.64 31.82 -10.00
CA ASP A 284 -9.00 31.93 -10.54
C ASP A 284 -9.69 30.57 -10.73
N MET A 285 -8.93 29.47 -10.77
CA MET A 285 -9.45 28.10 -10.91
C MET A 285 -9.38 27.30 -9.61
N CYS A 286 -8.36 27.53 -8.79
CA CYS A 286 -8.09 26.79 -7.57
C CYS A 286 -7.77 27.75 -6.41
N LYS A 287 -8.38 27.50 -5.25
CA LYS A 287 -8.05 28.12 -3.97
C LYS A 287 -7.44 27.07 -3.06
N CYS A 288 -6.15 27.19 -2.81
CA CYS A 288 -5.42 26.39 -1.83
C CYS A 288 -5.20 27.27 -0.60
N PRO A 289 -5.36 26.75 0.62
CA PRO A 289 -5.02 27.55 1.80
C PRO A 289 -3.52 27.84 1.85
N ASP A 290 -3.21 29.04 2.33
CA ASP A 290 -1.89 29.67 2.21
C ASP A 290 -0.77 28.84 2.84
N ASP A 291 -1.09 27.92 3.75
CA ASP A 291 -0.14 27.07 4.47
C ASP A 291 0.63 26.08 3.60
N LEU A 292 0.07 25.54 2.51
CA LEU A 292 0.81 24.62 1.62
C LEU A 292 1.79 25.39 0.72
N TYR A 293 1.37 26.55 0.23
CA TYR A 293 2.21 27.48 -0.53
C TYR A 293 3.34 28.03 0.35
N HIS A 294 3.02 28.53 1.56
CA HIS A 294 4.01 29.07 2.50
C HIS A 294 4.91 28.00 3.12
N TYR A 295 4.42 26.79 3.39
CA TYR A 295 5.26 25.68 3.84
C TYR A 295 6.27 25.26 2.76
N HIS A 296 5.84 25.20 1.49
CA HIS A 296 6.73 24.92 0.37
C HIS A 296 7.78 26.03 0.17
N GLN A 297 7.36 27.30 0.18
CA GLN A 297 8.27 28.44 0.12
C GLN A 297 9.24 28.47 1.32
N MET A 298 8.78 28.12 2.52
CA MET A 298 9.62 28.00 3.71
C MET A 298 10.66 26.88 3.56
N LEU A 299 10.32 25.74 2.95
CA LEU A 299 11.29 24.66 2.68
C LEU A 299 12.34 25.08 1.64
N LEU A 300 11.95 25.81 0.60
CA LEU A 300 12.88 26.36 -0.40
C LEU A 300 13.86 27.37 0.24
N MET A 301 13.35 28.32 1.02
CA MET A 301 14.16 29.29 1.76
C MET A 301 15.12 28.61 2.77
N LYS A 302 14.66 27.57 3.49
CA LYS A 302 15.54 26.80 4.40
C LYS A 302 16.66 26.08 3.66
N LYS A 303 16.40 25.55 2.46
CA LYS A 303 17.39 24.86 1.63
C LYS A 303 18.43 25.82 1.06
N GLU A 304 18.00 27.02 0.63
CA GLU A 304 18.89 28.08 0.16
C GLU A 304 19.76 28.64 1.30
N ASN A 305 19.17 28.92 2.45
CA ASN A 305 19.91 29.37 3.64
C ASN A 305 20.93 28.34 4.13
N LYS A 306 20.62 27.03 4.01
CA LYS A 306 21.58 25.97 4.33
C LYS A 306 22.74 25.94 3.33
N LYS A 307 22.46 26.05 2.03
CA LYS A 307 23.50 26.15 0.99
C LYS A 307 24.38 27.39 1.17
N GLN A 308 23.78 28.53 1.54
CA GLN A 308 24.50 29.78 1.80
C GLN A 308 25.47 29.62 2.98
N LYS A 309 24.98 29.08 4.10
CA LYS A 309 25.80 28.83 5.31
C LYS A 309 26.92 27.81 5.08
N GLU A 310 26.68 26.80 4.25
CA GLU A 310 27.71 25.83 3.86
C GLU A 310 28.78 26.48 2.97
N LYS A 311 28.40 27.32 1.99
CA LYS A 311 29.35 28.10 1.19
C LYS A 311 30.18 29.06 2.03
N GLU A 312 29.57 29.76 2.99
CA GLU A 312 30.27 30.67 3.90
C GLU A 312 31.24 29.96 4.84
N LYS A 313 30.93 28.73 5.27
CA LYS A 313 31.84 27.89 6.07
C LYS A 313 33.04 27.39 5.26
N ILE A 314 32.84 27.10 3.98
CA ILE A 314 33.94 26.70 3.08
C ILE A 314 34.86 27.89 2.79
N LEU A 315 34.31 29.11 2.64
CA LEU A 315 35.10 30.32 2.35
C LEU A 315 35.89 30.86 3.57
N LYS A 316 35.57 30.40 4.79
CA LYS A 316 36.23 30.79 6.05
C LYS A 316 37.28 29.78 6.53
N LYS A 317 37.49 28.69 5.80
CA LYS A 317 38.60 27.73 5.99
C LYS A 317 39.63 27.93 4.90
#